data_AF-A0A821EIG1-F1
#
_entry.id   AF-A0A821EIG1-F1
#
_cell.length_a   1.000
_cell.length_b   1.000
_cell.length_c   1.000
_cell.angle_alpha   90.00
_cell.angle_beta   90.00
_cell.angle_gamma   90.00
#
_symmetry.space_group_name_H-M   'P 1'
#
loop_
_entity.id
_entity.type
_entity.pdbx_description
1 polymer ?
#
loop_
_entity_poly.entity_id
_entity_poly.type
_entity_poly.pdbx_seq_one_letter_code
_entity_poly.pdbx_strand_id
1 'polypeptide(L)'
;MDIAVANSAKSNVNIFLGYSNGSFARQITYSTGNRVYPYAVTISDFDSDNNMDIAIVNYGQNEGNILNIIIGVLLNLGNGTFTSAVMYSTGYNSLSNSIASGDFNNDKK
;
A
#
# COMPACT_ATOMS: atom_id res chain seq x y z
N MET A 1 6.38 -16.77 -2.27
CA MET A 1 6.08 -15.71 -3.26
C MET A 1 4.65 -15.32 -3.02
N ASP A 2 4.41 -14.06 -2.73
CA ASP A 2 3.08 -13.56 -2.37
C ASP A 2 2.61 -12.55 -3.41
N ILE A 3 1.32 -12.21 -3.39
CA ILE A 3 0.74 -11.24 -4.32
C ILE A 3 0.01 -10.17 -3.53
N ALA A 4 0.31 -8.90 -3.84
CA ALA A 4 -0.47 -7.75 -3.39
C ALA A 4 -1.26 -7.17 -4.58
N VAL A 5 -2.55 -6.94 -4.38
CA VAL A 5 -3.46 -6.42 -5.42
C VAL A 5 -4.14 -5.15 -4.92
N ALA A 6 -3.87 -4.02 -5.55
CA ALA A 6 -4.64 -2.79 -5.37
C ALA A 6 -6.01 -2.91 -6.05
N ASN A 7 -7.08 -2.75 -5.29
CA ASN A 7 -8.45 -2.85 -5.78
C ASN A 7 -9.16 -1.48 -5.67
N SER A 8 -8.96 -0.66 -6.71
CA SER A 8 -9.49 0.70 -6.81
C SER A 8 -10.99 0.78 -6.52
N ALA A 9 -11.79 -0.09 -7.14
CA ALA A 9 -13.25 -0.05 -7.02
C ALA A 9 -13.78 -0.44 -5.61
N LYS A 10 -12.95 -1.07 -4.79
CA LYS A 10 -13.31 -1.52 -3.44
C LYS A 10 -12.56 -0.77 -2.34
N SER A 11 -11.71 0.19 -2.70
CA SER A 11 -10.91 0.97 -1.75
C SER A 11 -10.10 0.09 -0.79
N ASN A 12 -9.48 -0.97 -1.32
CA ASN A 12 -8.70 -1.90 -0.53
C ASN A 12 -7.53 -2.51 -1.28
N VAL A 13 -6.64 -3.15 -0.54
CA VAL A 13 -5.56 -3.99 -1.03
C VAL A 13 -5.80 -5.41 -0.54
N ASN A 14 -5.66 -6.37 -1.44
CA ASN A 14 -5.77 -7.79 -1.14
C ASN A 14 -4.39 -8.43 -1.17
N ILE A 15 -4.06 -9.20 -0.13
CA ILE A 15 -2.82 -9.96 -0.03
C ILE A 15 -3.12 -11.45 -0.15
N PHE A 16 -2.42 -12.12 -1.04
CA PHE A 16 -2.47 -13.57 -1.23
C PHE A 16 -1.12 -14.16 -0.83
N LEU A 17 -1.10 -14.94 0.26
CA LEU A 17 0.11 -15.64 0.70
C LEU A 17 0.30 -16.91 -0.13
N GLY A 18 1.47 -17.08 -0.72
CA GLY A 18 1.79 -18.22 -1.58
C GLY A 18 2.35 -19.40 -0.80
N TYR A 19 1.92 -20.59 -1.20
CA TYR A 19 2.47 -21.85 -0.73
C TYR A 19 3.62 -22.32 -1.63
N SER A 20 4.42 -23.26 -1.13
CA SER A 20 5.57 -23.82 -1.87
C SER A 20 5.19 -24.64 -3.11
N ASN A 21 3.91 -24.97 -3.27
CA ASN A 21 3.38 -25.68 -4.44
C ASN A 21 2.82 -24.75 -5.52
N GLY A 22 3.00 -23.42 -5.39
CA GLY A 22 2.53 -22.44 -6.37
C GLY A 22 1.05 -22.06 -6.26
N SER A 23 0.32 -22.59 -5.27
CA SER A 23 -1.04 -22.13 -4.95
C SER A 23 -1.02 -21.01 -3.90
N PHE A 24 -2.15 -20.32 -3.72
CA PHE A 24 -2.27 -19.19 -2.80
C PHE A 24 -3.39 -19.41 -1.78
N ALA A 25 -3.20 -18.89 -0.57
CA ALA A 25 -4.23 -18.82 0.45
C ALA A 25 -5.37 -17.89 0.02
N ARG A 26 -6.50 -17.94 0.74
CA ARG A 26 -7.57 -16.96 0.57
C ARG A 26 -7.02 -15.56 0.88
N GLN A 27 -7.43 -14.57 0.09
CA GLN A 27 -6.98 -13.20 0.27
C GLN A 27 -7.29 -12.65 1.67
N ILE A 28 -6.35 -11.88 2.19
CA ILE A 28 -6.55 -11.00 3.34
C ILE A 28 -6.76 -9.59 2.78
N THR A 29 -7.79 -8.89 3.26
CA THR A 29 -8.19 -7.58 2.72
C THR A 29 -7.87 -6.48 3.73
N TYR A 30 -7.16 -5.46 3.25
CA TYR A 30 -6.80 -4.27 4.02
C TYR A 30 -7.44 -3.04 3.39
N SER A 31 -8.25 -2.32 4.18
CA SER A 31 -8.87 -1.07 3.72
C SER A 31 -7.81 0.02 3.53
N THR A 32 -7.93 0.78 2.44
CA THR A 32 -7.14 1.99 2.21
C THR A 32 -7.93 3.26 2.55
N GLY A 33 -9.06 3.14 3.25
CA GLY A 33 -9.93 4.24 3.63
C GLY A 33 -11.14 4.43 2.71
N ASN A 34 -12.03 5.35 3.09
CA ASN A 34 -13.27 5.63 2.35
C ASN A 34 -13.04 6.67 1.25
N ARG A 35 -13.64 6.44 0.07
CA ARG A 35 -13.50 7.34 -1.11
C ARG A 35 -12.05 7.49 -1.56
N VAL A 36 -11.31 6.38 -1.43
CA VAL A 36 -9.91 6.26 -1.79
C VAL A 36 -9.77 5.18 -2.85
N TYR A 37 -8.97 5.43 -3.88
CA TYR A 37 -8.83 4.55 -5.05
C TYR A 37 -7.37 4.14 -5.17
N PRO A 38 -6.96 3.00 -4.58
CA PRO A 38 -5.59 2.49 -4.71
C PRO A 38 -5.26 2.19 -6.16
N TYR A 39 -4.08 2.59 -6.62
CA TYR A 39 -3.70 2.50 -8.03
C TYR A 39 -2.37 1.81 -8.29
N ALA A 40 -1.36 2.12 -7.49
CA ALA A 40 -0.02 1.55 -7.60
C ALA A 40 0.51 1.15 -6.23
N VAL A 41 1.36 0.13 -6.20
CA VAL A 41 2.01 -0.36 -4.98
C VAL A 41 3.53 -0.36 -5.17
N THR A 42 4.26 -0.12 -4.09
CA THR A 42 5.70 -0.43 -3.98
C THR A 42 5.95 -1.17 -2.67
N ILE A 43 7.08 -1.87 -2.61
CA ILE A 43 7.44 -2.74 -1.50
C ILE A 43 8.85 -2.34 -1.04
N SER A 44 9.03 -2.14 0.27
CA SER A 44 10.31 -1.88 0.92
C SER A 44 10.18 -2.25 2.40
N ASP A 45 11.28 -2.42 3.12
CA ASP A 45 11.28 -2.42 4.58
C ASP A 45 11.27 -0.96 5.06
N PHE A 46 10.11 -0.41 5.45
CA PHE A 46 9.95 1.01 5.78
C PHE A 46 10.20 1.31 7.26
N ASP A 47 10.18 0.30 8.14
CA ASP A 47 10.40 0.48 9.58
C ASP A 47 11.68 -0.19 10.12
N SER A 48 12.44 -0.83 9.23
CA SER A 48 13.73 -1.50 9.50
C SER A 48 13.62 -2.75 10.36
N ASP A 49 12.52 -3.48 10.25
CA ASP A 49 12.29 -4.73 10.99
C ASP A 49 12.70 -6.00 10.21
N ASN A 50 13.18 -5.84 8.97
CA ASN A 50 13.50 -6.88 7.97
C ASN A 50 12.30 -7.61 7.38
N ASN A 51 11.08 -7.13 7.59
CA ASN A 51 9.89 -7.57 6.89
C ASN A 51 9.57 -6.59 5.76
N MET A 52 9.27 -7.12 4.58
CA MET A 52 8.88 -6.27 3.46
C MET A 52 7.46 -5.72 3.70
N ASP A 53 7.35 -4.40 3.76
CA ASP A 53 6.13 -3.63 3.92
C ASP A 53 5.53 -3.24 2.57
N ILE A 54 4.33 -2.65 2.60
CA ILE A 54 3.62 -2.21 1.41
C ILE A 54 3.28 -0.73 1.52
N ALA A 55 3.69 0.05 0.52
CA ALA A 55 3.19 1.40 0.31
C ALA A 55 2.30 1.44 -0.93
N ILE A 56 1.17 2.13 -0.83
CA ILE A 56 0.17 2.25 -1.89
C ILE A 56 -0.06 3.71 -2.20
N VAL A 57 0.02 4.05 -3.47
CA VAL A 57 -0.47 5.33 -3.98
C VAL A 57 -1.97 5.22 -4.19
N ASN A 58 -2.71 6.17 -3.60
CA ASN A 58 -4.16 6.22 -3.73
C ASN A 58 -4.64 7.59 -4.20
N TYR A 59 -5.67 7.60 -5.05
CA TYR A 59 -6.44 8.81 -5.30
C TYR A 59 -7.50 8.97 -4.21
N GLY A 60 -7.39 10.00 -3.39
CA GLY A 60 -8.44 10.42 -2.47
C GLY A 60 -9.39 11.40 -3.15
N GLN A 61 -10.70 11.20 -3.00
CA GLN A 61 -11.71 12.19 -3.37
C GLN A 61 -12.18 12.96 -2.12
N ASN A 62 -11.88 14.25 -2.07
CA ASN A 62 -12.44 15.15 -1.07
C ASN A 62 -13.84 15.64 -1.46
N GLU A 63 -14.54 16.24 -0.48
CA GLU A 63 -15.76 17.01 -0.75
C GLU A 63 -15.46 18.09 -1.80
N GLY A 64 -16.26 18.12 -2.87
CA GLY A 64 -16.05 19.02 -4.01
C GLY A 64 -15.24 18.46 -5.19
N ASN A 65 -14.99 17.14 -5.24
CA ASN A 65 -14.26 16.45 -6.33
C ASN A 65 -12.78 16.84 -6.48
N ILE A 66 -12.18 17.43 -5.44
CA ILE A 66 -10.75 17.68 -5.42
C ILE A 66 -10.04 16.34 -5.18
N LEU A 67 -9.19 15.96 -6.14
CA LEU A 67 -8.37 14.77 -6.06
C LEU A 67 -7.05 15.10 -5.35
N ASN A 68 -6.74 14.35 -4.30
CA ASN A 68 -5.44 14.39 -3.65
C ASN A 68 -4.81 13.01 -3.70
N ILE A 69 -3.50 12.95 -3.91
CA ILE A 69 -2.78 11.70 -3.77
C ILE A 69 -2.42 11.52 -2.31
N ILE A 70 -2.82 10.38 -1.75
CA ILE A 70 -2.43 9.95 -0.42
C ILE A 70 -1.67 8.62 -0.51
N ILE A 71 -0.59 8.52 0.25
CA ILE A 71 0.21 7.31 0.37
C ILE A 71 -0.27 6.56 1.61
N GLY A 72 -0.75 5.33 1.43
CA GLY A 72 -1.05 4.43 2.54
C GLY A 72 0.11 3.48 2.76
N VAL A 73 0.62 3.36 3.98
CA VAL A 73 1.68 2.40 4.35
C VAL A 73 1.12 1.35 5.29
N LEU A 74 1.31 0.07 4.93
CA LEU A 74 0.95 -1.08 5.72
C LEU A 74 2.24 -1.78 6.13
N LEU A 75 2.49 -1.86 7.43
CA LEU A 75 3.68 -2.50 8.00
C LEU A 75 3.42 -3.99 8.19
N ASN A 76 4.35 -4.82 7.77
CA ASN A 76 4.29 -6.26 7.88
C ASN A 76 4.69 -6.71 9.28
N LEU A 77 3.85 -7.52 9.91
CA LEU A 77 4.09 -8.00 11.28
C LEU A 77 4.96 -9.25 11.34
N GLY A 78 5.59 -9.65 10.22
CA GLY A 78 6.48 -10.81 10.11
C GLY A 78 5.78 -12.17 10.14
N ASN A 79 4.45 -12.20 10.19
CA ASN A 79 3.63 -13.42 10.27
C ASN A 79 2.66 -13.56 9.08
N GLY A 80 2.88 -12.80 8.00
CA GLY A 80 2.00 -12.77 6.83
C GLY A 80 0.76 -11.89 7.01
N THR A 81 0.71 -11.08 8.07
CA THR A 81 -0.32 -10.05 8.27
C THR A 81 0.30 -8.66 8.36
N PHE A 82 -0.50 -7.64 8.05
CA PHE A 82 -0.10 -6.25 8.04
C PHE A 82 -0.91 -5.42 9.03
N THR A 83 -0.37 -4.26 9.41
CA THR A 83 -1.09 -3.24 10.16
C THR A 83 -2.18 -2.58 9.33
N SER A 84 -3.06 -1.83 9.99
CA SER A 84 -3.95 -0.88 9.32
C SER A 84 -3.13 0.20 8.60
N ALA A 85 -3.57 0.60 7.41
CA ALA A 85 -2.86 1.58 6.60
C ALA A 85 -2.74 2.94 7.32
N VAL A 86 -1.50 3.43 7.42
CA VAL A 86 -1.19 4.80 7.86
C VAL A 86 -1.13 5.71 6.64
N MET A 87 -1.83 6.85 6.67
CA MET A 87 -2.00 7.73 5.52
C MET A 87 -1.10 8.96 5.59
N TYR A 88 -0.39 9.23 4.50
CA TYR A 88 0.45 10.40 4.31
C TYR A 88 -0.05 11.21 3.11
N SER A 89 -0.27 12.51 3.30
CA SER A 89 -0.68 13.40 2.22
C SER A 89 0.51 13.80 1.35
N THR A 90 0.33 13.81 0.03
CA THR A 90 1.34 14.36 -0.91
C THR A 90 1.07 15.83 -1.27
N GLY A 91 0.09 16.46 -0.61
CA GLY A 91 -0.38 17.81 -0.92
C GLY A 91 -1.63 17.82 -1.81
N TYR A 92 -2.18 19.02 -2.00
CA TYR A 92 -3.41 19.24 -2.78
C TYR A 92 -3.14 19.29 -4.29
N ASN A 93 -4.13 18.87 -5.09
CA ASN A 93 -4.09 18.94 -6.57
C ASN A 93 -2.92 18.19 -7.22
N SER A 94 -2.50 17.08 -6.62
CA SER A 94 -1.50 16.17 -7.21
C SER A 94 -2.18 15.12 -8.10
N LEU A 95 -1.58 14.82 -9.25
CA LEU A 95 -2.05 13.80 -10.21
C LEU A 95 -0.97 12.74 -10.46
N SER A 96 -0.26 12.32 -9.41
CA SER A 96 0.77 11.28 -9.50
C SER A 96 0.15 9.89 -9.62
N ASN A 97 0.66 9.09 -10.56
CA ASN A 97 0.16 7.74 -10.86
C ASN A 97 1.18 6.64 -10.53
N SER A 98 2.34 7.00 -9.98
CA SER A 98 3.47 6.10 -9.74
C SER A 98 4.06 6.35 -8.37
N ILE A 99 4.66 5.29 -7.81
CA ILE A 99 5.37 5.30 -6.54
C ILE A 99 6.63 4.46 -6.71
N ALA A 100 7.72 4.90 -6.11
CA ALA A 100 8.99 4.18 -6.02
C ALA A 100 9.50 4.30 -4.58
N SER A 101 10.17 3.25 -4.11
CA SER A 101 10.86 3.22 -2.81
C SER A 101 12.36 3.10 -3.01
N GLY A 102 13.11 3.69 -2.08
CA GLY A 102 14.57 3.63 -2.04
C GLY A 102 15.11 4.45 -0.88
N ASP A 103 16.28 4.06 -0.39
CA ASP A 103 17.02 4.78 0.65
C ASP A 103 17.71 6.02 0.02
N PHE A 104 17.00 7.15 0.00
CA PHE A 104 17.46 8.38 -0.63
C PHE A 104 18.36 9.23 0.27
N ASN A 105 18.37 8.98 1.59
CA ASN A 105 19.17 9.73 2.57
C ASN A 105 20.33 8.90 3.16
N ASN A 106 20.50 7.66 2.72
CA ASN A 106 21.53 6.72 3.14
C ASN A 106 21.50 6.42 4.65
N ASP A 107 20.31 6.35 5.23
CA ASP A 107 20.12 5.98 6.64
C ASP A 107 19.82 4.49 6.83
N LYS A 108 19.86 3.72 5.74
CA LYS A 108 19.58 2.28 5.67
C LYS A 108 18.12 1.96 5.98
N LYS A 109 17.22 2.87 5.61
CA LYS A 109 15.76 2.71 5.66
C LYS A 109 15.12 3.08 4.32
#